data_AF-A0A7X3HEV3-F1
#
_entry.id   AF-A0A7X3HEV3-F1
#
_cell.length_a   1.000
_cell.length_b   1.000
_cell.length_c   1.000
_cell.angle_alpha   90.00
_cell.angle_beta   90.00
_cell.angle_gamma   90.00
#
_symmetry.space_group_name_H-M   'P 1'
#
loop_
_entity.id
_entity.type
_entity.pdbx_description
1 polymer ?
#
loop_
_entity_poly.entity_id
_entity_poly.type
_entity_poly.pdbx_seq_one_letter_code
_entity_poly.pdbx_strand_id
1 'polypeptide(L)'
;PYAVAWAQAGQDIPCYGTTHADYFYGAVPCARHLTKEELDEDYEKNTGKVIIETFTGRGIDPAAVPGVICRSHGPFTWGKDAAQAVYHAAVLEEVARMALLTRQVDPAAAPAPRYL
;
A
#
# COMPACT_ATOMS: atom_id res chain seq x y z
N PRO A 1 11.56 -6.08 -1.85
CA PRO A 1 11.19 -6.50 -3.22
C PRO A 1 9.69 -6.80 -3.41
N TYR A 2 9.00 -7.38 -2.42
CA TYR A 2 7.61 -7.81 -2.55
C TYR A 2 6.64 -6.65 -2.70
N ALA A 3 6.77 -5.58 -1.90
CA ALA A 3 5.89 -4.41 -2.03
C ALA A 3 6.02 -3.75 -3.43
N VAL A 4 7.23 -3.74 -3.99
CA VAL A 4 7.50 -3.28 -5.36
C VAL A 4 6.83 -4.18 -6.40
N ALA A 5 6.79 -5.51 -6.19
CA ALA A 5 6.10 -6.41 -7.13
C ALA A 5 4.60 -6.10 -7.21
N TRP A 6 3.95 -5.83 -6.08
CA TRP A 6 2.55 -5.38 -6.05
C TRP A 6 2.36 -4.00 -6.71
N ALA A 7 3.30 -3.08 -6.49
CA ALA A 7 3.30 -1.77 -7.11
C ALA A 7 3.40 -1.88 -8.65
N GLN A 8 4.30 -2.70 -9.15
CA GLN A 8 4.47 -2.98 -10.59
C GLN A 8 3.25 -3.71 -11.17
N ALA A 9 2.62 -4.60 -10.42
CA ALA A 9 1.37 -5.24 -10.81
C ALA A 9 0.17 -4.26 -10.83
N GLY A 10 0.28 -3.10 -10.16
CA GLY A 10 -0.80 -2.13 -10.06
C GLY A 10 -2.00 -2.61 -9.26
N GLN A 11 -1.75 -3.39 -8.20
CA GLN A 11 -2.79 -3.97 -7.36
C GLN A 11 -2.56 -3.60 -5.90
N ASP A 12 -3.64 -3.29 -5.18
CA ASP A 12 -3.62 -3.19 -3.71
C ASP A 12 -3.07 -4.48 -3.10
N ILE A 13 -2.43 -4.37 -1.93
CA ILE A 13 -2.03 -5.54 -1.12
C ILE A 13 -3.22 -5.92 -0.22
N PRO A 14 -3.91 -7.06 -0.45
CA PRO A 14 -5.06 -7.43 0.36
C PRO A 14 -4.67 -7.81 1.79
N CYS A 15 -5.56 -7.51 2.74
CA CYS A 15 -5.42 -7.99 4.11
C CYS A 15 -5.93 -9.44 4.20
N TYR A 16 -5.03 -10.39 4.45
CA TYR A 16 -5.35 -11.82 4.58
C TYR A 16 -5.21 -12.35 6.02
N GLY A 17 -4.81 -11.53 7.00
CA GLY A 17 -4.63 -11.97 8.37
C GLY A 17 -4.28 -10.85 9.34
N THR A 18 -4.28 -11.17 10.64
CA THR A 18 -4.15 -10.19 11.72
C THR A 18 -2.81 -9.46 11.73
N THR A 19 -1.72 -10.11 11.31
CA THR A 19 -0.41 -9.42 11.16
C THR A 19 -0.47 -8.23 10.21
N HIS A 20 -1.35 -8.26 9.20
CA HIS A 20 -1.62 -7.09 8.36
C HIS A 20 -2.52 -6.09 9.10
N ALA A 21 -3.63 -6.58 9.66
CA ALA A 21 -4.64 -5.75 10.33
C ALA A 21 -4.10 -4.93 11.52
N ASP A 22 -3.11 -5.46 12.25
CA ASP A 22 -2.48 -4.78 13.40
C ASP A 22 -1.81 -3.45 13.03
N TYR A 23 -1.46 -3.25 11.75
CA TYR A 23 -0.72 -2.07 11.27
C TYR A 23 -1.42 -1.31 10.15
N PHE A 24 -2.18 -2.01 9.31
CA PHE A 24 -2.94 -1.42 8.21
C PHE A 24 -4.39 -1.91 8.30
N TYR A 25 -5.31 -0.98 8.62
CA TYR A 25 -6.73 -1.29 8.77
C TYR A 25 -7.42 -1.48 7.41
N GLY A 26 -7.27 -2.67 6.84
CA GLY A 26 -7.75 -3.03 5.51
C GLY A 26 -6.61 -3.29 4.53
N ALA A 27 -6.87 -3.20 3.23
CA ALA A 27 -5.82 -3.36 2.22
C ALA A 27 -4.89 -2.14 2.16
N VAL A 28 -3.61 -2.36 1.86
CA VAL A 28 -2.69 -1.25 1.53
C VAL A 28 -2.99 -0.80 0.09
N PRO A 29 -3.39 0.47 -0.11
CA PRO A 29 -3.82 0.94 -1.42
C PRO A 29 -2.66 1.07 -2.41
N CYS A 30 -2.93 0.78 -3.68
CA CYS A 30 -2.07 1.06 -4.82
C CYS A 30 -2.55 2.32 -5.54
N ALA A 31 -1.73 3.36 -5.51
CA ALA A 31 -2.02 4.63 -6.16
C ALA A 31 -1.88 4.49 -7.69
N ARG A 32 -2.72 5.22 -8.45
CA ARG A 32 -2.72 5.17 -9.93
C ARG A 32 -1.38 5.66 -10.51
N HIS A 33 -1.21 5.46 -11.82
CA HIS A 33 -0.14 6.14 -12.56
C HIS A 33 -0.33 7.65 -12.53
N LEU A 34 0.80 8.36 -12.57
CA LEU A 34 0.82 9.74 -13.01
C LEU A 34 0.42 9.82 -14.48
N THR A 35 -0.30 10.87 -14.85
CA THR A 35 -0.48 11.22 -16.26
C THR A 35 0.83 11.74 -16.83
N LYS A 36 0.93 11.85 -18.15
CA LYS A 36 2.12 12.39 -18.80
C LYS A 36 2.38 13.84 -18.36
N GLU A 37 1.31 14.63 -18.26
CA GLU A 37 1.37 16.03 -17.84
C GLU A 37 1.85 16.15 -16.39
N GLU A 38 1.36 15.28 -15.51
CA GLU A 38 1.80 15.22 -14.10
C GLU A 38 3.29 14.84 -13.97
N LEU A 39 3.78 13.95 -14.84
CA LEU A 39 5.20 13.57 -14.91
C LEU A 39 6.08 14.74 -15.37
N ASP A 40 5.66 15.44 -16.43
CA ASP A 40 6.44 16.50 -17.07
C ASP A 40 6.45 17.81 -16.25
N GLU A 41 5.42 18.07 -15.44
CA GLU A 41 5.32 19.27 -14.60
C GLU A 41 6.20 19.18 -13.35
N ASP A 42 5.97 18.18 -12.50
CA ASP A 42 6.67 18.00 -11.22
C ASP A 42 6.41 16.58 -10.68
N TYR A 43 7.33 15.66 -10.97
CA TYR A 43 7.19 14.24 -10.68
C TYR A 43 6.96 13.96 -9.19
N GLU A 44 7.80 14.49 -8.31
CA GLU A 44 7.75 14.23 -6.88
C GLU A 44 6.50 14.84 -6.24
N LYS A 45 6.17 16.09 -6.59
CA LYS A 45 4.98 16.75 -6.06
C LYS A 45 3.70 16.06 -6.53
N ASN A 46 3.62 15.69 -7.81
CA ASN A 46 2.44 15.02 -8.35
C ASN A 46 2.32 13.58 -7.83
N THR A 47 3.43 12.89 -7.54
CA THR A 47 3.39 11.62 -6.79
C THR A 47 2.70 11.81 -5.43
N GLY A 48 3.05 12.85 -4.68
CA GLY A 48 2.38 13.19 -3.43
C GLY A 48 0.89 13.48 -3.61
N LYS A 49 0.50 14.24 -4.66
CA LYS A 49 -0.91 14.53 -4.96
C LYS A 49 -1.72 13.26 -5.26
N VAL A 50 -1.17 12.33 -6.04
CA VAL A 50 -1.86 11.08 -6.39
C VAL A 50 -2.01 10.16 -5.17
N ILE A 51 -1.06 10.17 -4.23
CA ILE A 51 -1.25 9.50 -2.93
C ILE A 51 -2.42 10.13 -2.18
N ILE A 52 -2.47 11.47 -2.06
CA ILE A 52 -3.58 12.17 -1.39
C ILE A 52 -4.93 11.88 -2.07
N GLU A 53 -4.98 11.92 -3.41
CA GLU A 53 -6.16 11.56 -4.21
C GLU A 53 -6.63 10.14 -3.90
N THR A 54 -5.70 9.19 -3.79
CA THR A 54 -6.02 7.77 -3.50
C THR A 54 -6.70 7.62 -2.14
N PHE A 55 -6.18 8.28 -1.10
CA PHE A 55 -6.74 8.18 0.25
C PHE A 55 -8.09 8.90 0.36
N THR A 56 -8.15 10.14 -0.13
CA THR A 56 -9.37 10.96 -0.05
C THR A 56 -10.51 10.38 -0.90
N GLY A 57 -10.22 9.98 -2.14
CA GLY A 57 -11.20 9.42 -3.07
C GLY A 57 -11.74 8.06 -2.61
N ARG A 58 -10.98 7.31 -1.81
CA ARG A 58 -11.38 6.00 -1.25
C ARG A 58 -11.87 6.06 0.20
N GLY A 59 -11.86 7.24 0.82
CA GLY A 59 -12.25 7.41 2.23
C GLY A 59 -11.36 6.61 3.20
N ILE A 60 -10.06 6.50 2.91
CA ILE A 60 -9.10 5.79 3.75
C ILE A 60 -8.49 6.78 4.75
N ASP A 61 -8.51 6.44 6.04
CA ASP A 61 -7.81 7.20 7.06
C ASP A 61 -6.30 6.89 7.00
N PRO A 62 -5.44 7.88 6.66
CA PRO A 62 -3.99 7.68 6.59
C PRO A 62 -3.35 7.37 7.95
N ALA A 63 -4.03 7.66 9.07
CA ALA A 63 -3.55 7.23 10.39
C ALA A 63 -3.82 5.74 10.65
N ALA A 64 -4.90 5.19 10.07
CA ALA A 64 -5.27 3.78 10.19
C ALA A 64 -4.59 2.88 9.15
N VAL A 65 -4.14 3.45 8.03
CA VAL A 65 -3.40 2.75 6.96
C VAL A 65 -2.13 3.55 6.65
N PRO A 66 -1.05 3.39 7.43
CA PRO A 66 0.13 4.24 7.37
C PRO A 66 1.12 3.85 6.26
N GLY A 67 0.60 3.57 5.07
CA GLY A 67 1.39 3.23 3.89
C GLY A 67 0.58 3.09 2.61
N VAL A 68 1.29 3.18 1.50
CA VAL A 68 0.76 3.12 0.13
C VAL A 68 1.83 2.54 -0.78
N ILE A 69 1.43 1.95 -1.90
CA ILE A 69 2.34 1.63 -2.99
C ILE A 69 1.95 2.43 -4.24
N CYS A 70 2.92 2.94 -4.98
CA CYS A 70 2.65 3.74 -6.18
C CYS A 70 2.90 2.91 -7.43
N ARG A 71 1.92 2.84 -8.35
CA ARG A 71 1.98 1.94 -9.50
C ARG A 71 3.23 2.17 -10.37
N SER A 72 3.92 1.09 -10.70
CA SER A 72 5.24 1.09 -11.39
C SER A 72 6.37 1.82 -10.67
N HIS A 73 6.21 2.09 -9.37
CA HIS A 73 7.23 2.73 -8.55
C HIS A 73 7.54 1.84 -7.34
N GLY A 74 7.04 2.18 -6.15
CA GLY A 74 7.36 1.44 -4.93
C GLY A 74 6.55 1.89 -3.72
N PRO A 75 6.92 1.41 -2.52
CA PRO A 75 6.22 1.71 -1.28
C PRO A 75 6.58 3.08 -0.70
N PHE A 76 5.60 3.71 -0.08
CA PHE A 76 5.75 4.86 0.81
C PHE A 76 5.06 4.54 2.13
N THR A 77 5.72 4.83 3.25
CA THR A 77 5.19 4.62 4.60
C THR A 77 5.47 5.83 5.47
N TRP A 78 4.67 5.99 6.52
CA TRP A 78 4.81 7.09 7.46
C TRP A 78 4.49 6.62 8.88
N GLY A 79 4.78 7.44 9.87
CA GLY A 79 4.50 7.17 11.26
C GLY A 79 4.60 8.45 12.08
N LYS A 80 4.29 8.36 13.38
CA LYS A 80 4.40 9.48 14.32
C LYS A 80 5.83 10.01 14.46
N ASP A 81 6.81 9.17 14.15
CA ASP A 81 8.23 9.45 14.15
C ASP A 81 8.95 8.60 13.09
N ALA A 82 10.23 8.89 12.86
CA ALA A 82 11.04 8.20 11.86
C ALA A 82 11.18 6.70 12.15
N ALA A 83 11.28 6.31 13.42
CA ALA A 83 11.43 4.90 13.81
C ALA A 83 10.16 4.11 13.48
N GLN A 84 8.99 4.68 13.75
CA GLN A 84 7.71 4.08 13.41
C GLN A 84 7.51 4.00 11.89
N ALA A 85 7.91 5.03 11.13
CA ALA A 85 7.84 4.98 9.66
C ALA A 85 8.69 3.82 9.09
N VAL A 86 9.93 3.65 9.59
CA VAL A 86 10.79 2.51 9.23
C VAL A 86 10.17 1.17 9.63
N TYR A 87 9.55 1.12 10.80
CA TYR A 87 8.85 -0.08 11.26
C TYR A 87 7.68 -0.45 10.35
N HIS A 88 6.83 0.51 9.97
CA HIS A 88 5.76 0.29 9.00
C HIS A 88 6.28 -0.14 7.62
N ALA A 89 7.45 0.36 7.18
CA ALA A 89 8.10 -0.11 5.95
C ALA A 89 8.47 -1.60 6.02
N ALA A 90 9.01 -2.06 7.15
CA ALA A 90 9.34 -3.47 7.36
C ALA A 90 8.08 -4.35 7.37
N VAL A 91 7.02 -3.91 8.06
CA VAL A 91 5.74 -4.61 8.07
C VAL A 91 5.14 -4.67 6.66
N LEU A 92 5.14 -3.55 5.92
CA LEU A 92 4.61 -3.48 4.56
C LEU A 92 5.25 -4.52 3.63
N GLU A 93 6.58 -4.67 3.72
CA GLU A 93 7.31 -5.66 2.93
C GLU A 93 6.94 -7.10 3.30
N GLU A 94 6.79 -7.40 4.60
CA GLU A 94 6.37 -8.72 5.06
C GLU A 94 4.92 -9.06 4.68
N VAL A 95 3.98 -8.12 4.84
CA VAL A 95 2.58 -8.38 4.45
C VAL A 95 2.42 -8.48 2.94
N ALA A 96 3.23 -7.75 2.16
CA ALA A 96 3.30 -7.91 0.70
C ALA A 96 3.81 -9.30 0.31
N ARG A 97 4.85 -9.81 1.00
CA ARG A 97 5.38 -11.16 0.80
C ARG A 97 4.34 -12.22 1.13
N MET A 98 3.71 -12.11 2.30
CA MET A 98 2.69 -13.05 2.74
C MET A 98 1.49 -13.04 1.81
N ALA A 99 1.00 -11.88 1.38
CA ALA A 99 -0.13 -11.82 0.44
C ALA A 99 0.18 -12.49 -0.91
N LEU A 100 1.42 -12.36 -1.41
CA LEU A 100 1.87 -13.06 -2.61
C LEU A 100 1.85 -14.58 -2.39
N LEU A 101 2.38 -15.05 -1.26
CA LEU A 101 2.38 -16.47 -0.89
C LEU A 101 0.96 -17.01 -0.66
N THR A 102 0.06 -16.24 -0.04
CA THR A 102 -1.36 -16.61 0.14
C THR A 102 -2.01 -16.86 -1.21
N ARG A 103 -1.79 -16.01 -2.21
CA ARG A 103 -2.32 -16.22 -3.57
C ARG A 103 -1.68 -17.40 -4.31
N GLN A 104 -0.48 -17.82 -3.93
CA GLN A 104 0.14 -19.06 -4.45
C GLN A 104 -0.49 -20.31 -3.82
N VAL A 105 -0.83 -20.24 -2.53
CA VAL A 105 -1.51 -21.32 -1.81
C VAL A 105 -2.95 -21.46 -2.28
N ASP A 106 -3.68 -20.35 -2.38
CA ASP A 106 -5.05 -20.28 -2.88
C ASP A 106 -5.25 -19.00 -3.72
N PRO A 107 -5.29 -19.12 -5.07
CA PRO A 107 -5.54 -18.00 -5.96
C PRO A 107 -6.90 -17.31 -5.76
N ALA A 108 -7.86 -18.01 -5.14
CA ALA A 108 -9.21 -17.51 -4.84
C ALA A 108 -9.36 -17.05 -3.38
N ALA A 109 -8.26 -16.97 -2.62
CA ALA A 109 -8.29 -16.54 -1.22
C ALA A 109 -9.05 -15.21 -1.05
N ALA A 110 -10.05 -15.23 -0.17
CA ALA A 110 -10.80 -14.04 0.20
C ALA A 110 -10.04 -13.23 1.27
N PRO A 111 -10.17 -11.89 1.27
CA PRO A 111 -9.63 -11.07 2.35
C PRO A 111 -10.18 -11.48 3.72
N ALA A 112 -9.38 -11.23 4.76
CA ALA A 112 -9.81 -11.36 6.14
C ALA A 112 -11.07 -10.51 6.41
N PRO A 113 -12.04 -11.00 7.20
CA PRO A 113 -13.19 -10.21 7.61
C PRO A 113 -12.79 -8.91 8.32
N ARG A 114 -13.53 -7.81 8.10
CA ARG A 114 -13.21 -6.47 8.65
C ARG A 114 -13.30 -6.34 10.18
N TYR A 115 -13.84 -7.33 10.87
CA TYR A 115 -13.96 -7.34 12.34
C TYR A 115 -12.75 -7.97 13.03
N LEU A 116 -11.82 -8.55 12.26
CA LEU A 116 -10.49 -8.94 12.73
C LEU A 116 -9.60 -7.72 12.79
#